data_AF-A0A7C4S5K2-F1
#
_entry.id   AF-A0A7C4S5K2-F1
#
_cell.length_a   1.000
_cell.length_b   1.000
_cell.length_c   1.000
_cell.angle_alpha   90.00
_cell.angle_beta   90.00
_cell.angle_gamma   90.00
#
_symmetry.space_group_name_H-M   'P 1'
#
loop_
_entity.id
_entity.type
_entity.pdbx_description
1 polymer ?
#
loop_
_entity_poly.entity_id
_entity_poly.type
_entity_poly.pdbx_seq_one_letter_code
_entity_poly.pdbx_strand_id
1 'polypeptide(L)'
;MDLALALIALLYPKLNFNEVLALSTAFLVLRGLQSRKIRIRNPNDKEDSLVGVIFAILLIIAARFEWIPVSSAILPIFVASFRKRLHYLLNLVIYFFIAFLFLLYLETEWNLQMILLIAVVVALSSSLIIHANSGASSSVLLMLLNMSILIAFDIYRIDFSLYDLAYGFAIAFILSFLAMKSGVADETGLMAATIVGMLIIISTDLRFFVCSATFLRNRIGGYKIQILRKRKNSKSQSQPAEPADIQTFLPTA
;
A
#
# COMPACT_ATOMS: atom_id res chain seq x y z
N MET A 1 -9.17 -9.70 -13.59
CA MET A 1 -8.85 -10.90 -12.81
C MET A 1 -7.91 -11.74 -13.63
N ASP A 2 -6.81 -12.18 -13.04
CA ASP A 2 -5.82 -13.03 -13.67
C ASP A 2 -6.02 -14.46 -13.23
N LEU A 3 -6.68 -15.24 -14.10
CA LEU A 3 -7.04 -16.61 -13.81
C LEU A 3 -5.81 -17.48 -13.51
N ALA A 4 -4.65 -17.21 -14.12
CA ALA A 4 -3.45 -18.00 -13.87
C ALA A 4 -3.00 -17.89 -12.41
N LEU A 5 -2.87 -16.66 -11.90
CA LEU A 5 -2.46 -16.40 -10.52
C LEU A 5 -3.48 -16.93 -9.52
N ALA A 6 -4.77 -16.70 -9.79
CA ALA A 6 -5.84 -17.19 -8.94
C ALA A 6 -5.80 -18.71 -8.83
N LEU A 7 -5.64 -19.42 -9.95
CA LEU A 7 -5.66 -20.88 -10.00
C LEU A 7 -4.41 -21.48 -9.36
N ILE A 8 -3.23 -20.88 -9.56
CA ILE A 8 -1.99 -21.27 -8.87
C ILE A 8 -2.19 -21.19 -7.34
N ALA A 9 -2.71 -20.08 -6.84
CA ALA A 9 -2.87 -19.90 -5.39
C ALA A 9 -3.97 -20.79 -4.80
N LEU A 10 -5.09 -20.98 -5.50
CA LEU A 10 -6.22 -21.77 -5.01
C LEU A 10 -5.92 -23.27 -4.98
N LEU A 11 -5.16 -23.77 -5.98
CA LEU A 11 -4.76 -25.17 -6.02
C LEU A 11 -3.53 -25.49 -5.15
N TYR A 12 -2.78 -24.49 -4.70
CA TYR A 12 -1.57 -24.69 -3.90
C TYR A 12 -1.77 -25.64 -2.71
N PRO A 13 -2.82 -25.50 -1.87
CA PRO A 13 -2.99 -26.38 -0.70
C PRO A 13 -3.36 -27.83 -1.05
N LYS A 14 -3.78 -28.10 -2.29
CA LYS A 14 -4.29 -29.41 -2.74
C LYS A 14 -3.31 -30.17 -3.61
N LEU A 15 -2.29 -29.50 -4.14
CA LEU A 15 -1.34 -30.06 -5.08
C LEU A 15 0.03 -30.23 -4.42
N ASN A 16 0.80 -31.20 -4.90
CA ASN A 16 2.20 -31.33 -4.51
C ASN A 16 3.04 -30.17 -5.06
N PHE A 17 4.17 -29.86 -4.42
CA PHE A 17 5.07 -28.78 -4.87
C PHE A 17 5.44 -28.90 -6.36
N ASN A 18 5.77 -30.11 -6.81
CA ASN A 18 6.14 -30.35 -8.21
C ASN A 18 4.97 -30.09 -9.17
N GLU A 19 3.74 -30.39 -8.77
CA GLU A 19 2.53 -30.14 -9.56
C GLU A 19 2.23 -28.64 -9.64
N VAL A 20 2.38 -27.91 -8.53
CA VAL A 20 2.25 -26.45 -8.50
C VAL A 20 3.30 -25.78 -9.38
N LEU A 21 4.55 -26.26 -9.33
CA LEU A 21 5.64 -25.74 -10.15
C LEU A 21 5.40 -26.04 -11.64
N ALA A 22 4.95 -27.26 -11.97
CA ALA A 22 4.59 -27.64 -13.33
C ALA A 22 3.42 -26.79 -13.85
N LEU A 23 2.39 -26.55 -13.04
CA LEU A 23 1.27 -25.68 -13.38
C LEU A 23 1.73 -24.23 -13.61
N SER A 24 2.58 -23.71 -12.73
CA SER A 24 3.09 -22.34 -12.81
C SER A 24 3.99 -22.13 -14.04
N THR A 25 4.83 -23.11 -14.36
CA THR A 25 5.67 -23.09 -15.57
C THR A 25 4.84 -23.28 -16.84
N ALA A 26 3.79 -24.10 -16.83
CA ALA A 26 2.84 -24.20 -17.94
C ALA A 26 2.14 -22.86 -18.22
N PHE A 27 1.68 -22.16 -17.18
CA PHE A 27 1.13 -20.81 -17.32
C PHE A 27 2.18 -19.80 -17.80
N LEU A 28 3.42 -19.91 -17.33
CA LEU A 28 4.52 -19.05 -17.80
C LEU A 28 4.76 -19.21 -19.30
N VAL A 29 4.82 -20.45 -19.80
CA VAL A 29 4.99 -20.73 -21.23
C VAL A 29 3.78 -20.22 -22.03
N LEU A 30 2.56 -20.51 -21.57
CA LEU A 30 1.33 -20.07 -22.24
C LEU A 30 1.27 -18.53 -22.34
N ARG A 31 1.63 -17.81 -21.27
CA ARG A 31 1.68 -16.35 -21.25
C ARG A 31 2.86 -15.81 -22.08
N GLY A 32 4.00 -16.49 -22.06
CA GLY A 32 5.19 -16.16 -22.85
C GLY A 32 4.90 -16.20 -24.35
N LEU A 33 4.16 -17.20 -24.82
CA LEU A 33 3.73 -17.30 -26.23
C LEU A 33 2.78 -16.16 -26.64
N GLN A 34 2.01 -15.61 -25.70
CA GLN A 34 1.05 -14.53 -25.97
C GLN A 34 1.66 -13.13 -25.88
N SER A 35 2.82 -12.98 -25.25
CA SER A 35 3.48 -11.68 -25.01
C SER A 35 4.65 -11.49 -25.96
N ARG A 36 4.57 -10.48 -26.84
CA ARG A 36 5.63 -10.17 -27.83
C ARG A 36 6.79 -9.35 -27.26
N LYS A 37 6.60 -8.65 -26.12
CA LYS A 37 7.59 -7.81 -25.45
C LYS A 37 7.38 -7.87 -23.94
N ILE A 38 8.45 -7.70 -23.16
CA ILE A 38 8.40 -7.56 -21.70
C ILE A 38 8.62 -6.09 -21.37
N ARG A 39 7.63 -5.44 -20.77
CA ARG A 39 7.75 -4.07 -20.26
C ARG A 39 7.46 -4.09 -18.76
N ILE A 40 8.32 -3.42 -17.99
CA ILE A 40 8.17 -3.31 -16.53
C ILE A 40 7.41 -2.02 -16.17
N ARG A 41 7.55 -0.98 -17.01
CA ARG A 41 6.87 0.31 -16.85
C ARG A 41 5.69 0.39 -17.83
N ASN A 42 4.53 0.69 -17.27
CA ASN A 42 3.23 0.70 -17.96
C ASN A 42 2.99 -0.58 -18.80
N PRO A 43 3.07 -1.78 -18.18
CA PRO A 43 2.82 -3.02 -18.87
C PRO A 43 1.37 -3.09 -19.37
N ASN A 44 1.16 -3.72 -20.52
CA ASN A 44 -0.18 -4.17 -20.88
C ASN A 44 -0.64 -5.28 -19.91
N ASP A 45 -1.95 -5.53 -19.79
CA ASP A 45 -2.51 -6.54 -18.87
C ASP A 45 -1.86 -7.93 -19.00
N LYS A 46 -1.47 -8.31 -20.23
CA LYS A 46 -0.78 -9.58 -20.53
C LYS A 46 0.68 -9.59 -20.07
N GLU A 47 1.36 -8.45 -20.16
CA GLU A 47 2.74 -8.30 -19.72
C GLU A 47 2.81 -8.28 -18.18
N ASP A 48 1.87 -7.58 -17.52
CA ASP A 48 1.73 -7.59 -16.06
C ASP A 48 1.43 -8.98 -15.51
N SER A 49 0.57 -9.74 -16.21
CA SER A 49 0.28 -11.14 -15.90
C SER A 49 1.53 -12.02 -15.98
N LEU A 50 2.33 -11.89 -17.04
CA LEU A 50 3.56 -12.66 -17.22
C LEU A 50 4.55 -12.37 -16.09
N VAL A 51 4.82 -11.09 -15.80
CA VAL A 51 5.73 -10.70 -14.72
C VAL A 51 5.19 -11.18 -13.36
N GLY A 52 3.87 -11.10 -13.14
CA GLY A 52 3.20 -11.64 -11.97
C GLY A 52 3.41 -13.14 -11.79
N VAL A 53 3.32 -13.94 -12.88
CA VAL A 53 3.57 -15.40 -12.82
C VAL A 53 5.03 -15.70 -12.50
N ILE A 54 5.99 -14.97 -13.07
CA ILE A 54 7.41 -15.12 -12.73
C ILE A 54 7.62 -14.87 -11.23
N PHE A 55 7.03 -13.79 -10.72
CA PHE A 55 7.18 -13.44 -9.30
C PHE A 55 6.47 -14.46 -8.39
N ALA A 56 5.30 -14.98 -8.80
CA ALA A 56 4.61 -16.05 -8.09
C ALA A 56 5.46 -17.33 -7.99
N ILE A 57 6.13 -17.74 -9.07
CA ILE A 57 7.07 -18.87 -9.05
C ILE A 57 8.19 -18.63 -8.03
N LEU A 58 8.76 -17.42 -8.01
CA LEU A 58 9.80 -17.06 -7.05
C LEU A 58 9.32 -17.16 -5.59
N LEU A 59 8.11 -16.67 -5.31
CA LEU A 59 7.50 -16.80 -3.97
C LEU A 59 7.20 -18.26 -3.59
N ILE A 60 6.72 -19.07 -4.53
CA ILE A 60 6.46 -20.50 -4.30
C ILE A 60 7.75 -21.26 -3.99
N ILE A 61 8.84 -20.94 -4.71
CA ILE A 61 10.16 -21.52 -4.44
C ILE A 61 10.65 -21.06 -3.06
N ALA A 62 10.54 -19.77 -2.74
CA ALA A 62 10.95 -19.25 -1.43
C ALA A 62 10.17 -19.90 -0.27
N ALA A 63 8.86 -20.11 -0.44
CA ALA A 63 8.03 -20.82 0.55
C ALA A 63 8.45 -22.29 0.70
N ARG A 64 8.83 -22.97 -0.40
CA ARG A 64 9.30 -24.36 -0.36
C ARG A 64 10.60 -24.52 0.43
N PHE A 65 11.50 -23.55 0.34
CA PHE A 65 12.75 -23.54 1.10
C PHE A 65 12.57 -22.97 2.52
N GLU A 66 11.34 -22.73 2.96
CA GLU A 66 11.01 -22.19 4.28
C GLU A 66 11.66 -20.83 4.55
N TRP A 67 12.05 -20.09 3.50
CA TRP A 67 12.58 -18.73 3.64
C TRP A 67 11.50 -17.76 4.09
N ILE A 68 10.25 -18.06 3.72
CA ILE A 68 9.05 -17.31 4.08
C ILE A 68 7.91 -18.26 4.42
N PRO A 69 6.98 -17.87 5.32
CA PRO A 69 5.79 -18.65 5.60
C PRO A 69 4.92 -18.84 4.36
N VAL A 70 4.29 -20.01 4.23
CA VAL A 70 3.41 -20.34 3.09
C VAL A 70 2.26 -19.32 2.97
N SER A 71 1.64 -18.93 4.07
CA SER A 71 0.58 -17.91 4.08
C SER A 71 1.05 -16.57 3.48
N SER A 72 2.30 -16.19 3.77
CA SER A 72 2.96 -14.98 3.27
C SER A 72 3.35 -15.05 1.79
N ALA A 73 3.36 -16.24 1.18
CA ALA A 73 3.61 -16.41 -0.25
C ALA A 73 2.30 -16.51 -1.05
N ILE A 74 1.34 -17.31 -0.57
CA ILE A 74 0.17 -17.71 -1.37
C ILE A 74 -0.96 -16.67 -1.35
N LEU A 75 -1.26 -16.07 -0.19
CA LEU A 75 -2.28 -15.01 -0.12
C LEU A 75 -1.93 -13.82 -1.03
N PRO A 76 -0.69 -13.30 -1.07
CA PRO A 76 -0.33 -12.22 -1.99
C PRO A 76 -0.50 -12.57 -3.47
N ILE A 77 -0.20 -13.83 -3.85
CA ILE A 77 -0.43 -14.30 -5.22
C ILE A 77 -1.93 -14.26 -5.55
N PHE A 78 -2.77 -14.74 -4.63
CA PHE A 78 -4.22 -14.73 -4.80
C PHE A 78 -4.78 -13.30 -4.89
N VAL A 79 -4.38 -12.41 -3.99
CA VAL A 79 -4.84 -11.01 -3.97
C VAL A 79 -4.41 -10.27 -5.24
N ALA A 80 -3.17 -10.47 -5.71
CA ALA A 80 -2.67 -9.85 -6.94
C ALA A 80 -3.45 -10.28 -8.20
N SER A 81 -4.16 -11.42 -8.16
CA SER A 81 -5.04 -11.84 -9.25
C SER A 81 -6.23 -10.88 -9.46
N PHE A 82 -6.63 -10.10 -8.44
CA PHE A 82 -7.81 -9.22 -8.46
C PHE A 82 -7.51 -7.75 -8.75
N ARG A 83 -6.32 -7.43 -9.28
CA ARG A 83 -5.76 -6.08 -9.56
C ARG A 83 -6.59 -5.04 -10.34
N LYS A 84 -7.85 -5.31 -10.69
CA LYS A 84 -8.69 -4.34 -11.42
C LYS A 84 -8.95 -3.11 -10.55
N ARG A 85 -8.77 -1.92 -11.12
CA ARG A 85 -9.12 -0.65 -10.48
C ARG A 85 -10.64 -0.45 -10.55
N LEU A 86 -11.34 -0.66 -9.44
CA LEU A 86 -12.71 -0.19 -9.22
C LEU A 86 -12.72 1.04 -8.31
N HIS A 87 -13.92 1.54 -8.01
CA HIS A 87 -14.10 2.62 -7.03
C HIS A 87 -13.52 2.22 -5.66
N TYR A 88 -12.89 3.17 -4.96
CA TYR A 88 -12.07 2.90 -3.77
C TYR A 88 -12.79 2.13 -2.65
N LEU A 89 -14.05 2.48 -2.35
CA LEU A 89 -14.86 1.76 -1.36
C LEU A 89 -15.15 0.32 -1.78
N LEU A 90 -15.42 0.09 -3.07
CA LEU A 90 -15.70 -1.26 -3.58
C LEU A 90 -14.43 -2.10 -3.56
N ASN A 91 -13.28 -1.54 -3.94
CA ASN A 91 -12.00 -2.24 -3.82
C ASN A 91 -11.73 -2.65 -2.37
N LEU A 92 -11.96 -1.77 -1.40
CA LEU A 92 -11.77 -2.09 0.02
C LEU A 92 -12.63 -3.30 0.43
N VAL A 93 -13.92 -3.28 0.12
CA VAL A 93 -14.84 -4.38 0.46
C VAL A 93 -14.43 -5.68 -0.23
N ILE A 94 -14.11 -5.62 -1.53
CA ILE A 94 -13.71 -6.79 -2.32
C ILE A 94 -12.42 -7.39 -1.78
N TYR A 95 -11.38 -6.58 -1.55
CA TYR A 95 -10.12 -7.10 -1.01
C TYR A 95 -10.26 -7.63 0.41
N PHE A 96 -11.13 -7.03 1.22
CA PHE A 96 -11.43 -7.56 2.56
C PHE A 96 -11.99 -8.97 2.47
N PHE A 97 -13.04 -9.19 1.67
CA PHE A 97 -13.64 -10.52 1.54
C PHE A 97 -12.70 -11.53 0.88
N ILE A 98 -11.94 -11.12 -0.14
CA ILE A 98 -10.95 -11.98 -0.79
C ILE A 98 -9.90 -12.44 0.23
N ALA A 99 -9.31 -11.50 0.98
CA ALA A 99 -8.29 -11.83 1.96
C ALA A 99 -8.86 -12.67 3.11
N PHE A 100 -10.02 -12.28 3.65
CA PHE A 100 -10.68 -12.97 4.75
C PHE A 100 -11.05 -14.41 4.39
N LEU A 101 -11.76 -14.61 3.28
CA LEU A 101 -12.17 -15.95 2.84
C LEU A 101 -10.97 -16.82 2.47
N PHE A 102 -9.93 -16.23 1.87
CA PHE A 102 -8.74 -16.99 1.48
C PHE A 102 -7.88 -17.38 2.68
N LEU A 103 -7.80 -16.54 3.72
CA LEU A 103 -7.13 -16.91 4.97
C LEU A 103 -7.86 -18.03 5.71
N LEU A 104 -9.20 -18.01 5.71
CA LEU A 104 -9.99 -19.12 6.24
C LEU A 104 -9.77 -20.41 5.43
N TYR A 105 -9.63 -20.30 4.10
CA TYR A 105 -9.33 -21.44 3.23
C TYR A 105 -7.93 -22.04 3.47
N LEU A 106 -6.94 -21.22 3.84
CA LEU A 106 -5.57 -21.68 4.08
C LEU A 106 -5.37 -22.39 5.43
N GLU A 107 -6.39 -22.46 6.29
CA GLU A 107 -6.32 -23.09 7.62
C GLU A 107 -5.10 -22.62 8.44
N THR A 108 -4.85 -21.31 8.45
CA THR A 108 -3.70 -20.72 9.15
C THR A 108 -3.77 -20.89 10.67
N GLU A 109 -2.62 -20.92 11.35
CA GLU A 109 -2.51 -20.96 12.82
C GLU A 109 -3.05 -19.70 13.52
N TRP A 110 -3.39 -18.66 12.76
CA TRP A 110 -3.85 -17.39 13.30
C TRP A 110 -5.28 -17.47 13.83
N ASN A 111 -5.52 -16.83 14.97
CA ASN A 111 -6.86 -16.71 15.51
C ASN A 111 -7.75 -15.80 14.62
N LEU A 112 -9.07 -15.86 14.83
CA LEU A 112 -10.03 -15.07 14.05
C LEU A 112 -9.75 -13.56 14.11
N GLN A 113 -9.32 -13.05 15.28
CA GLN A 113 -8.98 -11.65 15.49
C GLN A 113 -7.86 -11.20 14.54
N MET A 114 -6.79 -11.98 14.49
CA MET A 114 -5.63 -11.73 13.64
C MET A 114 -5.99 -11.86 12.16
N ILE A 115 -6.78 -12.87 11.78
CA ILE A 115 -7.29 -13.03 10.41
C ILE A 115 -8.08 -11.78 9.97
N LEU A 116 -8.95 -11.27 10.83
CA LEU A 116 -9.72 -10.05 10.56
C LEU A 116 -8.83 -8.82 10.43
N LEU A 117 -7.88 -8.62 11.34
CA LEU A 117 -6.92 -7.51 11.26
C LEU A 117 -6.11 -7.57 9.95
N ILE A 118 -5.55 -8.73 9.63
CA ILE A 118 -4.79 -8.94 8.40
C ILE A 118 -5.67 -8.67 7.19
N ALA A 119 -6.90 -9.18 7.14
CA ALA A 119 -7.82 -8.94 6.04
C ALA A 119 -8.11 -7.43 5.86
N VAL A 120 -8.31 -6.68 6.94
CA VAL A 120 -8.52 -5.22 6.89
C VAL A 120 -7.26 -4.51 6.38
N VAL A 121 -6.08 -4.85 6.90
CA VAL A 121 -4.82 -4.19 6.51
C VAL A 121 -4.46 -4.51 5.05
N VAL A 122 -4.60 -5.77 4.63
CA VAL A 122 -4.42 -6.21 3.23
C VAL A 122 -5.40 -5.48 2.32
N ALA A 123 -6.66 -5.31 2.74
CA ALA A 123 -7.66 -4.61 1.95
C ALA A 123 -7.34 -3.12 1.76
N LEU A 124 -7.03 -2.43 2.85
CA LEU A 124 -6.66 -1.02 2.82
C LEU A 124 -5.38 -0.81 2.00
N SER A 125 -4.37 -1.65 2.20
CA SER A 125 -3.06 -1.51 1.55
C SER A 125 -3.11 -1.88 0.07
N SER A 126 -3.85 -2.93 -0.30
CA SER A 126 -4.06 -3.30 -1.71
C SER A 126 -4.84 -2.24 -2.46
N SER A 127 -5.92 -1.72 -1.84
CA SER A 127 -6.67 -0.60 -2.42
C SER A 127 -5.80 0.65 -2.55
N LEU A 128 -4.94 0.93 -1.55
CA LEU A 128 -4.01 2.06 -1.56
C LEU A 128 -3.05 1.98 -2.76
N ILE A 129 -2.40 0.83 -2.95
CA ILE A 129 -1.45 0.64 -4.06
C ILE A 129 -2.15 0.80 -5.41
N ILE A 130 -3.36 0.28 -5.57
CA ILE A 130 -4.07 0.34 -6.86
C ILE A 130 -4.47 1.76 -7.24
N HIS A 131 -4.72 2.63 -6.26
CA HIS A 131 -5.06 4.03 -6.50
C HIS A 131 -3.81 4.92 -6.59
N ALA A 132 -2.80 4.65 -5.77
CA ALA A 132 -1.54 5.39 -5.76
C ALA A 132 -0.68 5.10 -7.01
N ASN A 133 -0.70 3.86 -7.51
CA ASN A 133 0.13 3.46 -8.65
C ASN A 133 -0.68 3.51 -9.95
N SER A 134 -0.21 4.30 -10.91
CA SER A 134 -0.77 4.40 -12.27
C SER A 134 0.16 3.91 -13.38
N GLY A 135 1.39 3.45 -13.05
CA GLY A 135 2.43 3.26 -14.07
C GLY A 135 3.38 2.08 -13.90
N ALA A 136 3.30 1.29 -12.82
CA ALA A 136 4.12 0.09 -12.62
C ALA A 136 3.28 -1.20 -12.62
N SER A 137 3.95 -2.35 -12.75
CA SER A 137 3.32 -3.68 -12.65
C SER A 137 2.54 -3.82 -11.34
N SER A 138 1.21 -3.71 -11.43
CA SER A 138 0.33 -3.76 -10.27
C SER A 138 0.36 -5.13 -9.59
N SER A 139 0.56 -6.21 -10.35
CA SER A 139 0.65 -7.56 -9.81
C SER A 139 1.83 -7.71 -8.85
N VAL A 140 3.04 -7.31 -9.26
CA VAL A 140 4.24 -7.43 -8.42
C VAL A 140 4.17 -6.53 -7.19
N LEU A 141 3.71 -5.28 -7.35
CA LEU A 141 3.58 -4.35 -6.21
C LEU A 141 2.61 -4.90 -5.16
N LEU A 142 1.46 -5.45 -5.60
CA LEU A 142 0.48 -6.08 -4.71
C LEU A 142 1.05 -7.32 -4.01
N MET A 143 1.80 -8.15 -4.74
CA MET A 143 2.44 -9.34 -4.14
C MET A 143 3.46 -8.93 -3.07
N LEU A 144 4.37 -8.00 -3.38
CA LEU A 144 5.40 -7.53 -2.44
C LEU A 144 4.80 -6.87 -1.20
N LEU A 145 3.83 -5.98 -1.40
CA LEU A 145 3.15 -5.31 -0.29
C LEU A 145 2.48 -6.33 0.63
N ASN A 146 1.61 -7.19 0.10
CA ASN A 146 0.86 -8.11 0.93
C ASN A 146 1.77 -9.16 1.58
N MET A 147 2.85 -9.58 0.91
CA MET A 147 3.89 -10.42 1.50
C MET A 147 4.54 -9.73 2.70
N SER A 148 4.99 -8.48 2.55
CA SER A 148 5.61 -7.74 3.65
C SER A 148 4.68 -7.52 4.85
N ILE A 149 3.39 -7.27 4.59
CA ILE A 149 2.37 -7.15 5.65
C ILE A 149 2.24 -8.47 6.42
N LEU A 150 2.14 -9.59 5.70
CA LEU A 150 1.96 -10.91 6.33
C LEU A 150 3.21 -11.33 7.12
N ILE A 151 4.41 -11.08 6.58
CA ILE A 151 5.66 -11.34 7.31
C ILE A 151 5.74 -10.48 8.58
N ALA A 152 5.39 -9.19 8.50
CA ALA A 152 5.39 -8.32 9.67
C ALA A 152 4.43 -8.85 10.75
N PHE A 153 3.22 -9.27 10.34
CA PHE A 153 2.25 -9.82 11.27
C PHE A 153 2.63 -11.18 11.85
N ASP A 154 3.33 -12.01 11.09
CA ASP A 154 3.85 -13.28 11.58
C ASP A 154 4.97 -13.08 12.61
N ILE A 155 5.78 -12.02 12.47
CA ILE A 155 6.83 -11.65 13.44
C ILE A 155 6.23 -11.02 14.71
N TYR A 156 5.33 -10.05 14.57
CA TYR A 156 4.88 -9.23 15.70
C TYR A 156 3.70 -9.81 16.49
N ARG A 157 2.92 -10.75 15.92
CA ARG A 157 1.78 -11.44 16.54
C ARG A 157 1.07 -10.62 17.63
N ILE A 158 0.45 -9.52 17.20
CA ILE A 158 -0.21 -8.57 18.10
C ILE A 158 -1.46 -9.24 18.68
N ASP A 159 -1.58 -9.28 20.00
CA ASP A 159 -2.78 -9.75 20.70
C ASP A 159 -3.69 -8.57 21.01
N PHE A 160 -4.98 -8.69 20.67
CA PHE A 160 -5.95 -7.61 20.81
C PHE A 160 -7.38 -8.18 20.80
N SER A 161 -8.31 -7.46 21.43
CA SER A 161 -9.71 -7.86 21.41
C SER A 161 -10.39 -7.46 20.08
N LEU A 162 -11.45 -8.20 19.70
CA LEU A 162 -12.29 -7.81 18.56
C LEU A 162 -12.92 -6.42 18.74
N TYR A 163 -13.18 -6.04 20.00
CA TYR A 163 -13.70 -4.72 20.34
C TYR A 163 -12.68 -3.63 19.99
N ASP A 164 -11.42 -3.81 20.37
CA ASP A 164 -10.35 -2.84 20.08
C ASP A 164 -10.08 -2.70 18.58
N LEU A 165 -10.15 -3.82 17.83
CA LEU A 165 -10.05 -3.80 16.37
C LEU A 165 -11.17 -2.97 15.74
N ALA A 166 -12.43 -3.26 16.09
CA ALA A 166 -13.59 -2.57 15.54
C ALA A 166 -13.60 -1.08 15.92
N TYR A 167 -13.29 -0.78 17.19
CA TYR A 167 -13.20 0.57 17.72
C TYR A 167 -12.08 1.38 17.06
N GLY A 168 -10.87 0.81 16.99
CA GLY A 168 -9.71 1.43 16.38
C GLY A 168 -9.90 1.67 14.89
N PHE A 169 -10.45 0.70 14.16
CA PHE A 169 -10.80 0.86 12.76
C PHE A 169 -11.84 1.96 12.55
N ALA A 170 -12.95 1.95 13.30
CA ALA A 170 -14.03 2.92 13.14
C ALA A 170 -13.55 4.35 13.38
N ILE A 171 -12.79 4.59 14.46
CA ILE A 171 -12.26 5.92 14.77
C ILE A 171 -11.26 6.38 13.71
N ALA A 172 -10.28 5.53 13.37
CA ALA A 172 -9.27 5.88 12.39
C ALA A 172 -9.89 6.16 11.02
N PHE A 173 -10.87 5.34 10.61
CA PHE A 173 -11.59 5.50 9.36
C PHE A 173 -12.43 6.78 9.33
N ILE A 174 -13.23 7.05 10.38
CA ILE A 174 -14.06 8.27 10.45
C ILE A 174 -13.20 9.53 10.40
N LEU A 175 -12.12 9.59 11.17
CA LEU A 175 -11.20 10.73 11.19
C LEU A 175 -10.51 10.92 9.83
N SER A 176 -10.07 9.84 9.21
CA SER A 176 -9.45 9.87 7.88
C SER A 176 -10.46 10.29 6.80
N PHE A 177 -11.73 9.87 6.93
CA PHE A 177 -12.82 10.26 6.04
C PHE A 177 -13.18 11.74 6.17
N LEU A 178 -13.23 12.26 7.40
CA LEU A 178 -13.38 13.69 7.67
C LEU A 178 -12.23 14.50 7.05
N ALA A 179 -11.00 14.03 7.20
CA ALA A 179 -9.82 14.66 6.59
C ALA A 179 -9.92 14.70 5.06
N MET A 180 -10.34 13.59 4.44
CA MET A 180 -10.59 13.52 3.00
C MET A 180 -11.68 14.50 2.56
N LYS A 181 -12.83 14.53 3.27
CA LYS A 181 -13.95 15.44 2.97
C LYS A 181 -13.56 16.92 3.13
N SER A 182 -12.65 17.22 4.05
CA SER A 182 -12.12 18.58 4.24
C SER A 182 -11.06 18.99 3.21
N GLY A 183 -10.72 18.11 2.26
CA GLY A 183 -9.69 18.36 1.24
C GLY A 183 -8.26 18.35 1.77
N VAL A 184 -8.05 17.88 3.01
CA VAL A 184 -6.72 17.78 3.63
C VAL A 184 -5.96 16.56 3.09
N ALA A 185 -6.69 15.51 2.72
CA ALA A 185 -6.15 14.25 2.20
C ALA A 185 -6.93 13.81 0.94
N ASP A 186 -6.28 13.01 0.11
CA ASP A 186 -6.89 12.30 -1.01
C ASP A 186 -7.32 10.88 -0.59
N GLU A 187 -7.83 10.10 -1.54
CA GLU A 187 -8.26 8.71 -1.32
C GLU A 187 -7.12 7.81 -0.80
N THR A 188 -5.89 8.08 -1.24
CA THR A 188 -4.72 7.34 -0.76
C THR A 188 -4.37 7.73 0.68
N GLY A 189 -4.47 9.02 1.01
CA GLY A 189 -4.36 9.52 2.37
C GLY A 189 -5.41 8.93 3.33
N LEU A 190 -6.66 8.72 2.88
CA LEU A 190 -7.70 8.04 3.66
C LEU A 190 -7.25 6.65 4.11
N MET A 191 -6.78 5.83 3.17
CA MET A 191 -6.41 4.43 3.46
C MET A 191 -5.16 4.35 4.33
N ALA A 192 -4.12 5.13 4.01
CA ALA A 192 -2.88 5.16 4.76
C ALA A 192 -3.09 5.63 6.21
N ALA A 193 -3.86 6.72 6.41
CA ALA A 193 -4.17 7.23 7.73
C ALA A 193 -5.05 6.25 8.54
N THR A 194 -5.94 5.52 7.88
CA THR A 194 -6.74 4.48 8.52
C THR A 194 -5.86 3.32 9.00
N ILE A 195 -4.94 2.80 8.17
CA ILE A 195 -4.01 1.71 8.56
C ILE A 195 -3.16 2.14 9.75
N VAL A 196 -2.47 3.28 9.62
CA VAL A 196 -1.54 3.78 10.65
C VAL A 196 -2.30 4.10 11.94
N GLY A 197 -3.44 4.78 11.84
CA GLY A 197 -4.25 5.14 12.99
C GLY A 197 -4.79 3.91 13.72
N MET A 198 -5.33 2.93 12.97
CA MET A 198 -5.82 1.69 13.54
C MET A 198 -4.71 0.92 14.26
N LEU A 199 -3.55 0.74 13.64
CA LEU A 199 -2.43 0.03 14.26
C LEU A 199 -1.92 0.72 15.53
N ILE A 200 -1.86 2.06 15.54
CA ILE A 200 -1.49 2.82 16.74
C ILE A 200 -2.52 2.61 17.86
N ILE A 201 -3.81 2.74 17.55
CA ILE A 201 -4.88 2.61 18.54
C ILE A 201 -4.87 1.20 19.16
N ILE A 202 -4.72 0.16 18.33
CA ILE A 202 -4.70 -1.24 18.78
C ILE A 202 -3.43 -1.55 19.59
N SER A 203 -2.27 -0.99 19.21
CA SER A 203 -0.99 -1.33 19.86
C SER A 203 -0.71 -0.52 21.14
N THR A 204 -1.40 0.59 21.36
CA THR A 204 -1.12 1.50 22.48
C THR A 204 -2.38 1.95 23.21
N ASP A 205 -2.94 3.09 22.81
CA ASP A 205 -4.16 3.70 23.32
C ASP A 205 -4.58 4.84 22.35
N LEU A 206 -5.87 5.15 22.28
CA LEU A 206 -6.41 6.32 21.58
C LEU A 206 -5.73 7.63 22.01
N ARG A 207 -5.36 7.77 23.28
CA ARG A 207 -4.67 8.99 23.78
C ARG A 207 -3.36 9.24 23.05
N PHE A 208 -2.59 8.16 22.82
CA PHE A 208 -1.32 8.23 22.12
C PHE A 208 -1.51 8.59 20.65
N PHE A 209 -2.59 8.09 20.02
CA PHE A 209 -2.97 8.48 18.67
C PHE A 209 -3.27 9.98 18.55
N VAL A 210 -4.06 10.55 19.48
CA VAL A 210 -4.39 11.99 19.47
C VAL A 210 -3.14 12.85 19.71
N CYS A 211 -2.27 12.46 20.65
CA CYS A 211 -0.99 13.13 20.87
C CYS A 211 -0.10 13.09 19.62
N SER A 212 -0.01 11.94 18.95
CA SER A 212 0.75 11.78 17.71
C SER A 212 0.19 12.64 16.58
N ALA A 213 -1.14 12.68 16.42
CA ALA A 213 -1.81 13.48 15.40
C ALA A 213 -1.63 15.00 15.63
N THR A 214 -1.73 15.46 16.88
CA THR A 214 -1.52 16.88 17.23
C THR A 214 -0.06 17.30 17.06
N PHE A 215 0.89 16.43 17.42
CA PHE A 215 2.31 16.67 17.18
C PHE A 215 2.63 16.78 15.69
N LEU A 216 2.11 15.85 14.87
CA LEU A 216 2.30 15.85 13.42
C LEU A 216 1.75 17.13 12.79
N ARG A 217 0.53 17.53 13.18
CA ARG A 217 -0.11 18.77 12.71
C ARG A 217 0.72 20.01 13.05
N ASN A 218 1.22 20.11 14.29
CA ASN A 218 2.04 21.25 14.70
C ASN A 218 3.36 21.33 13.93
N ARG A 219 4.00 20.18 13.68
CA ARG A 219 5.26 20.12 12.93
C ARG A 219 5.07 20.55 11.46
N ILE A 220 4.01 20.06 10.81
CA ILE A 220 3.68 20.42 9.41
C ILE A 220 3.29 21.90 9.31
N GLY A 221 2.49 22.40 10.25
CA GLY A 221 2.13 23.81 10.34
C GLY A 221 3.35 24.72 10.48
N GLY A 222 4.29 24.34 11.36
CA GLY A 222 5.57 25.05 11.55
C GLY A 222 6.43 25.09 10.28
N TYR A 223 6.53 23.97 9.55
CA TYR A 223 7.25 23.91 8.27
C TYR A 223 6.63 24.81 7.19
N LYS A 224 5.29 24.80 7.07
CA LYS A 224 4.58 25.64 6.08
C LYS A 224 4.79 27.13 6.37
N ILE A 225 4.80 27.53 7.64
CA ILE A 225 5.09 28.90 8.08
C ILE A 225 6.54 29.28 7.75
N GLN A 226 7.51 28.38 7.98
CA GLN A 226 8.92 28.65 7.63
C GLN A 226 9.15 28.83 6.13
N ILE A 227 8.49 28.03 5.29
CA ILE A 227 8.59 28.13 3.82
C ILE A 227 7.98 29.45 3.32
N LEU A 228 6.82 29.84 3.85
CA LEU A 228 6.20 31.12 3.53
C LEU A 228 7.07 32.31 3.97
N ARG A 229 7.74 32.20 5.12
CA ARG A 229 8.66 33.23 5.63
C ARG A 229 9.91 33.36 4.73
N LYS A 230 10.49 32.24 4.28
CA LYS A 230 11.61 32.25 3.32
C LYS A 230 11.23 32.87 1.96
N ARG A 231 10.04 32.56 1.43
CA ARG A 231 9.55 33.17 0.17
C ARG A 231 9.26 34.67 0.29
N LYS A 232 8.75 35.13 1.43
CA LYS A 232 8.50 36.56 1.67
C LYS A 232 9.83 37.33 1.77
N ASN A 233 10.84 36.76 2.42
CA ASN A 233 12.17 37.37 2.52
C ASN A 233 12.92 37.39 1.17
N SER A 234 12.77 36.36 0.31
CA SER A 234 13.45 36.36 -0.99
C SER A 234 12.84 37.37 -1.98
N LYS A 235 11.53 37.65 -1.91
CA LYS A 235 10.88 38.69 -2.73
C LYS A 235 11.25 40.11 -2.31
N SER A 236 11.61 40.32 -1.03
CA SER A 236 12.03 41.63 -0.52
C SER A 236 13.47 42.00 -0.92
N GLN A 237 14.28 41.05 -1.37
CA GLN A 237 15.64 41.28 -1.88
C GLN A 237 15.70 41.45 -3.41
N SER A 238 14.58 41.27 -4.12
CA SER A 238 14.50 41.39 -5.58
C SER A 238 13.68 42.62 -6.02
N GLN A 239 13.56 43.66 -5.19
CA GLN A 239 13.17 44.98 -5.68
C GLN A 239 14.42 45.63 -6.31
N PRO A 240 14.42 45.94 -7.63
CA PRO A 240 15.53 46.64 -8.25
C PRO A 240 15.70 47.98 -7.56
N ALA A 241 16.93 48.28 -7.13
CA ALA A 241 17.28 49.58 -6.58
C ALA A 241 16.85 50.66 -7.57
N GLU A 242 15.98 51.55 -7.12
CA GLU A 242 15.60 52.77 -7.83
C GLU A 242 16.90 53.54 -8.15
N PRO A 243 17.14 53.94 -9.42
CA PRO A 243 18.38 54.61 -9.78
C PRO A 243 18.47 55.93 -9.01
N ALA A 244 19.43 56.02 -8.11
CA ALA A 244 19.71 57.21 -7.35
C ALA A 244 20.11 58.35 -8.30
N ASP A 245 19.33 59.43 -8.29
CA ASP A 245 19.66 60.68 -8.95
C ASP A 245 21.04 61.18 -8.50
N ILE A 246 22.00 61.12 -9.43
CA ILE A 246 23.34 61.67 -9.24
C ILE A 246 23.23 63.19 -9.41
N GLN A 247 22.99 63.91 -8.31
CA GLN A 247 23.20 65.35 -8.28
C GLN A 247 24.70 65.65 -8.10
N THR A 248 25.23 66.23 -9.17
CA THR A 248 26.54 66.82 -9.37
C THR A 248 26.91 67.84 -8.28
N PHE A 249 28.05 67.64 -7.61
CA PHE A 249 28.79 68.71 -6.95
C PHE A 249 30.12 68.92 -7.69
N LEU A 250 30.17 70.03 -8.44
CA LEU A 250 31.39 70.62 -8.97
C LEU A 250 32.09 71.41 -7.86
N PRO A 251 33.41 71.26 -7.65
CA PRO A 251 34.21 72.29 -7.01
C PRO A 251 34.80 73.22 -8.07
N THR A 252 34.61 74.50 -7.82
CA THR A 252 35.23 75.65 -8.49
C THR A 252 36.76 75.64 -8.37
N ALA A 253 37.44 75.90 -9.49
CA ALA A 253 38.59 76.79 -9.60
C ALA A 253 38.58 77.43 -11.00
#